data_AF-A0A8T3PGJ0-F1
#
_entry.id   AF-A0A8T3PGJ0-F1
#
_cell.length_a   1.000
_cell.length_b   1.000
_cell.length_c   1.000
_cell.angle_alpha   90.00
_cell.angle_beta   90.00
_cell.angle_gamma   90.00
#
_symmetry.space_group_name_H-M   'P 1'
#
loop_
_entity.id
_entity.type
_entity.pdbx_description
1 polymer ?
#
loop_
_entity_poly.entity_id
_entity_poly.type
_entity_poly.pdbx_seq_one_letter_code
_entity_poly.pdbx_strand_id
1 'polypeptide(L)'
;AGTAATNGTWALDAGTAVVQPRSTAEVLQTLAHKVAVGSVEQYQPVPLGFTPLDKTIGGGLRAGELLLIGGAQGTGKTTMAVQMARNIVLGGQASVLYIYFEHDEEYLLNRIIAMESVLESLPQKTTGVKLQDVRREILGTWLAQGSENADLSQNPRLRPALERIARYGQNLYLLRGSQTTSTVENMATLVKRYKELSGDRRLVVFVDYMQKVPVIPEPNTETEKVTSIVNGLKDLALSMDVPMVSIVAADKEGLKASRLRNHHLRGSSAINYEADIILILNEKYQIVAKVNIEFNPYQAQRFRDWVICTIEKNRGGQNAVDLEFQKHFEFSCFDANGRTVQEKVIEERLYND
;
A
#
# COMPACT_ATOMS: atom_id res chain seq x y z
N ALA A 1 -21.47 49.61 -23.05
CA ALA A 1 -20.86 49.25 -24.33
C ALA A 1 -19.37 49.05 -24.10
N GLY A 2 -18.86 47.85 -24.35
CA GLY A 2 -17.49 47.44 -24.10
C GLY A 2 -17.25 46.04 -24.63
N THR A 3 -17.43 45.93 -25.95
CA THR A 3 -16.84 44.95 -26.88
C THR A 3 -16.67 43.51 -26.39
N ALA A 4 -17.53 42.65 -26.93
CA ALA A 4 -17.38 41.20 -26.97
C ALA A 4 -15.98 40.80 -27.43
N ALA A 5 -15.19 40.23 -26.51
CA ALA A 5 -13.92 39.60 -26.81
C ALA A 5 -14.21 38.22 -27.40
N THR A 6 -13.97 38.11 -28.71
CA THR A 6 -13.53 36.92 -29.45
C THR A 6 -13.85 35.55 -28.84
N ASN A 7 -14.79 34.84 -29.46
CA ASN A 7 -15.04 33.40 -29.35
C ASN A 7 -13.79 32.57 -29.73
N GLY A 8 -12.78 32.56 -28.87
CA GLY A 8 -11.78 31.51 -28.80
C GLY A 8 -12.19 30.59 -27.66
N THR A 9 -12.47 29.32 -27.95
CA THR A 9 -12.73 28.32 -26.91
C THR A 9 -11.46 28.17 -26.07
N TRP A 10 -11.42 28.80 -24.90
CA TRP A 10 -10.37 28.58 -23.88
C TRP A 10 -10.62 27.22 -23.23
N ALA A 11 -10.34 26.18 -24.02
CA ALA A 11 -10.62 24.80 -23.68
C ALA A 11 -9.59 23.88 -24.35
N LEU A 12 -9.19 22.83 -23.64
CA LEU A 12 -8.52 21.70 -24.24
C LEU A 12 -9.59 20.74 -24.78
N ASP A 13 -9.50 20.42 -26.06
CA ASP A 13 -10.39 19.47 -26.72
C ASP A 13 -9.78 18.07 -26.62
N ALA A 14 -10.16 17.31 -25.59
CA ALA A 14 -9.59 16.00 -25.27
C ALA A 14 -10.48 14.85 -25.81
N GLY A 15 -11.10 15.03 -26.98
CA GLY A 15 -11.88 14.04 -27.71
C GLY A 15 -13.24 13.68 -27.10
N THR A 16 -13.30 13.35 -25.80
CA THR A 16 -14.54 12.97 -25.09
C THR A 16 -14.93 13.96 -23.98
N ALA A 17 -14.07 14.92 -23.67
CA ALA A 17 -14.34 15.98 -22.70
C ALA A 17 -13.69 17.30 -23.13
N VAL A 18 -14.45 18.38 -23.02
CA VAL A 18 -13.95 19.75 -23.16
C VAL A 18 -13.45 20.20 -21.80
N VAL A 19 -12.14 20.34 -21.62
CA VAL A 19 -11.55 20.78 -20.35
C VAL A 19 -11.30 22.28 -20.42
N GLN A 20 -12.14 23.05 -19.74
CA GLN A 20 -11.95 24.49 -19.60
C GLN A 20 -11.14 24.81 -18.34
N PRO A 21 -10.12 25.69 -18.41
CA PRO A 21 -9.46 26.18 -17.22
C PRO A 21 -10.45 26.90 -16.31
N ARG A 22 -10.31 26.69 -15.00
CA ARG A 22 -11.22 27.21 -13.98
C ARG A 22 -10.52 28.25 -13.13
N SER A 23 -11.23 29.32 -12.77
CA SER A 23 -10.68 30.32 -11.87
C SER A 23 -10.59 29.78 -10.44
N THR A 24 -9.63 30.28 -9.64
CA THR A 24 -9.54 29.91 -8.21
C THR A 24 -10.84 30.21 -7.46
N ALA A 25 -11.58 31.25 -7.87
CA ALA A 25 -12.89 31.57 -7.29
C ALA A 25 -13.95 30.50 -7.58
N GLU A 26 -14.01 29.97 -8.81
CA GLU A 26 -14.93 28.87 -9.17
C GLU A 26 -14.58 27.57 -8.44
N VAL A 27 -13.29 27.27 -8.30
CA VAL A 27 -12.82 26.11 -7.54
C VAL A 27 -13.21 26.27 -6.07
N LEU A 28 -13.01 27.46 -5.49
CA LEU A 28 -13.40 27.77 -4.11
C LEU A 28 -14.92 27.63 -3.90
N GLN A 29 -15.74 28.12 -4.84
CA GLN A 29 -17.20 27.97 -4.77
C GLN A 29 -17.62 26.50 -4.80
N THR A 30 -16.97 25.70 -5.66
CA THR A 30 -17.24 24.24 -5.73
C THR A 30 -16.85 23.55 -4.42
N LEU A 31 -15.70 23.90 -3.87
CA LEU A 31 -15.25 23.38 -2.58
C LEU A 31 -16.22 23.78 -1.47
N ALA A 32 -16.61 25.05 -1.40
CA ALA A 32 -17.56 25.55 -0.40
C ALA A 32 -18.91 24.83 -0.48
N HIS A 33 -19.40 24.57 -1.70
CA HIS A 33 -20.61 23.79 -1.91
C HIS A 33 -20.45 22.34 -1.41
N LYS A 34 -19.36 21.66 -1.80
CA LYS A 34 -19.06 20.30 -1.33
C LYS A 34 -18.97 20.20 0.20
N VAL A 35 -18.35 21.20 0.84
CA VAL A 35 -18.29 21.29 2.30
C VAL A 35 -19.66 21.48 2.91
N ALA A 36 -20.50 22.36 2.33
CA ALA A 36 -21.84 22.63 2.82
C ALA A 36 -22.77 21.39 2.75
N VAL A 37 -22.60 20.52 1.74
CA VAL A 37 -23.38 19.29 1.60
C VAL A 37 -22.78 18.09 2.34
N GLY A 38 -21.70 18.28 3.10
CA GLY A 38 -21.09 17.23 3.92
C GLY A 38 -20.16 16.26 3.16
N SER A 39 -19.87 16.49 1.88
CA SER A 39 -18.96 15.67 1.07
C SER A 39 -17.47 15.93 1.37
N VAL A 40 -17.12 16.18 2.64
CA VAL A 40 -15.76 16.52 3.08
C VAL A 40 -14.86 15.27 3.15
N GLU A 41 -15.45 14.07 3.27
CA GLU A 41 -14.70 12.81 3.33
C GLU A 41 -13.79 12.58 2.11
N GLN A 42 -14.15 13.09 0.93
CA GLN A 42 -13.31 13.05 -0.27
C GLN A 42 -11.99 13.81 -0.11
N TYR A 43 -11.94 14.81 0.78
CA TYR A 43 -10.76 15.63 1.05
C TYR A 43 -9.95 15.14 2.25
N GLN A 44 -10.46 14.16 3.00
CA GLN A 44 -9.73 13.58 4.12
C GLN A 44 -8.79 12.45 3.61
N PRO A 45 -7.53 12.42 4.06
CA PRO A 45 -6.64 11.30 3.77
C PRO A 45 -7.24 9.98 4.30
N VAL A 46 -6.97 8.86 3.63
CA VAL A 46 -7.29 7.51 4.12
C VAL A 46 -6.15 7.04 5.02
N PRO A 47 -6.35 6.85 6.33
CA PRO A 47 -5.34 6.28 7.21
C PRO A 47 -4.97 4.86 6.75
N LEU A 48 -3.67 4.56 6.69
CA LEU A 48 -3.14 3.23 6.36
C LEU A 48 -3.19 2.28 7.56
N GLY A 49 -3.48 2.81 8.75
CA GLY A 49 -3.57 2.06 10.00
C GLY A 49 -2.21 1.70 10.59
N PHE A 50 -1.20 2.51 10.29
CA PHE A 50 0.13 2.46 10.92
C PHE A 50 0.35 3.81 11.60
N THR A 51 0.00 3.91 12.87
CA THR A 51 -0.15 5.19 13.61
C THR A 51 1.00 6.19 13.39
N PRO A 52 2.29 5.83 13.59
CA PRO A 52 3.38 6.79 13.39
C PRO A 52 3.61 7.13 11.91
N LEU A 53 3.32 6.20 11.00
CA LEU A 53 3.39 6.45 9.56
C LEU A 53 2.31 7.43 9.13
N ASP A 54 1.05 7.17 9.48
CA ASP A 54 -0.10 8.02 9.18
C ASP A 54 0.14 9.44 9.72
N LYS A 55 0.63 9.57 10.96
CA LYS A 55 0.99 10.87 11.53
C LYS A 55 2.05 11.60 10.69
N THR A 56 3.06 10.89 10.18
CA THR A 56 4.18 11.49 9.45
C THR A 56 3.79 11.91 8.03
N ILE A 57 2.87 11.19 7.37
CA ILE A 57 2.38 11.51 6.02
C ILE A 57 1.14 12.43 6.02
N GLY A 58 0.76 12.95 7.19
CA GLY A 58 -0.31 13.94 7.33
C GLY A 58 -1.71 13.34 7.36
N GLY A 59 -1.89 12.21 8.04
CA GLY A 59 -3.18 11.57 8.33
C GLY A 59 -3.52 10.37 7.44
N GLY A 60 -2.65 10.00 6.51
CA GLY A 60 -2.87 8.89 5.57
C GLY A 60 -2.66 9.31 4.11
N LEU A 61 -3.20 8.52 3.19
CA LEU A 61 -3.05 8.70 1.74
C LEU A 61 -4.24 9.45 1.13
N ARG A 62 -3.99 10.51 0.37
CA ARG A 62 -5.02 11.33 -0.27
C ARG A 62 -5.40 10.80 -1.65
N ALA A 63 -6.59 11.19 -2.11
CA ALA A 63 -7.00 10.94 -3.48
C ALA A 63 -6.02 11.63 -4.46
N GLY A 64 -5.66 10.94 -5.55
CA GLY A 64 -4.64 11.43 -6.47
C GLY A 64 -3.20 11.13 -6.07
N GLU A 65 -2.94 10.63 -4.86
CA GLU A 65 -1.58 10.29 -4.42
C GLU A 65 -1.20 8.84 -4.79
N LEU A 66 0.06 8.67 -5.22
CA LEU A 66 0.71 7.39 -5.45
C LEU A 66 1.76 7.14 -4.35
N LEU A 67 1.53 6.11 -3.54
CA LEU A 67 2.47 5.61 -2.54
C LEU A 67 3.17 4.35 -3.04
N LEU A 68 4.49 4.35 -2.98
CA LEU A 68 5.31 3.20 -3.34
C LEU A 68 5.95 2.56 -2.12
N ILE A 69 5.90 1.22 -2.05
CA ILE A 69 6.54 0.42 -1.01
C ILE A 69 7.69 -0.37 -1.65
N GLY A 70 8.91 0.09 -1.39
CA GLY A 70 10.15 -0.59 -1.75
C GLY A 70 10.79 -1.29 -0.54
N GLY A 71 11.80 -2.09 -0.78
CA GLY A 71 12.53 -2.80 0.28
C GLY A 71 13.16 -4.10 -0.19
N ALA A 72 14.16 -4.56 0.56
CA ALA A 72 14.84 -5.83 0.28
C ALA A 72 13.87 -7.04 0.35
N GLN A 73 14.29 -8.19 -0.17
CA GLN A 73 13.50 -9.41 -0.06
C GLN A 73 13.31 -9.80 1.42
N GLY A 74 12.13 -10.32 1.77
CA GLY A 74 11.86 -10.79 3.14
C GLY A 74 11.52 -9.70 4.17
N THR A 75 11.63 -8.41 3.83
CA THR A 75 11.32 -7.28 4.74
C THR A 75 9.82 -7.07 5.01
N GLY A 76 8.95 -7.85 4.37
CA GLY A 76 7.50 -7.81 4.60
C GLY A 76 6.71 -6.78 3.78
N LYS A 77 7.16 -6.39 2.58
CA LYS A 77 6.42 -5.48 1.67
C LYS A 77 4.95 -5.89 1.47
N THR A 78 4.71 -7.12 1.01
CA THR A 78 3.36 -7.69 0.86
C THR A 78 2.63 -7.79 2.20
N THR A 79 3.33 -8.13 3.30
CA THR A 79 2.75 -8.15 4.64
C THR A 79 2.18 -6.77 5.01
N MET A 80 2.97 -5.70 4.79
CA MET A 80 2.58 -4.33 5.10
C MET A 80 1.43 -3.89 4.20
N ALA A 81 1.51 -4.13 2.88
CA ALA A 81 0.45 -3.76 1.94
C ALA A 81 -0.89 -4.45 2.25
N VAL A 82 -0.88 -5.76 2.52
CA VAL A 82 -2.10 -6.49 2.92
C VAL A 82 -2.65 -5.97 4.25
N GLN A 83 -1.78 -5.64 5.21
CA GLN A 83 -2.21 -5.09 6.50
C GLN A 83 -2.81 -3.68 6.34
N MET A 84 -2.22 -2.83 5.50
CA MET A 84 -2.81 -1.52 5.16
C MET A 84 -4.18 -1.68 4.52
N ALA A 85 -4.30 -2.56 3.52
CA ALA A 85 -5.57 -2.88 2.87
C ALA A 85 -6.64 -3.32 3.88
N ARG A 86 -6.29 -4.26 4.78
CA ARG A 86 -7.14 -4.72 5.88
C ARG A 86 -7.54 -3.58 6.82
N ASN A 87 -6.60 -2.72 7.22
CA ASN A 87 -6.87 -1.63 8.15
C ASN A 87 -7.86 -0.61 7.57
N ILE A 88 -7.70 -0.28 6.28
CA ILE A 88 -8.57 0.65 5.55
C ILE A 88 -10.02 0.14 5.48
N VAL A 89 -10.21 -1.15 5.18
CA VAL A 89 -11.56 -1.72 5.09
C VAL A 89 -12.18 -1.95 6.46
N LEU A 90 -11.38 -2.32 7.47
CA LEU A 90 -11.84 -2.51 8.85
C LEU A 90 -12.33 -1.19 9.46
N GLY A 91 -11.59 -0.10 9.27
CA GLY A 91 -11.96 1.21 9.80
C GLY A 91 -13.12 1.87 9.04
N GLY A 92 -13.59 1.26 7.95
CA GLY A 92 -14.74 1.72 7.17
C GLY A 92 -14.48 2.95 6.31
N GLN A 93 -13.22 3.40 6.16
CA GLN A 93 -12.88 4.64 5.46
C GLN A 93 -12.97 4.52 3.93
N ALA A 94 -12.67 3.34 3.40
CA ALA A 94 -12.77 3.06 1.97
C ALA A 94 -12.92 1.55 1.70
N SER A 95 -13.42 1.20 0.52
CA SER A 95 -13.17 -0.12 -0.05
C SER A 95 -11.75 -0.19 -0.61
N VAL A 96 -11.24 -1.42 -0.75
CA VAL A 96 -9.93 -1.67 -1.34
C VAL A 96 -10.04 -2.64 -2.50
N LEU A 97 -9.43 -2.28 -3.63
CA LEU A 97 -9.13 -3.21 -4.72
C LEU A 97 -7.66 -3.62 -4.62
N TYR A 98 -7.39 -4.88 -4.26
CA TYR A 98 -6.04 -5.42 -4.15
C TYR A 98 -5.72 -6.33 -5.34
N ILE A 99 -4.86 -5.85 -6.23
CA ILE A 99 -4.42 -6.55 -7.44
C ILE A 99 -3.08 -7.22 -7.16
N TYR A 100 -2.99 -8.53 -7.34
CA TYR A 100 -1.78 -9.30 -7.03
C TYR A 100 -1.38 -10.26 -8.14
N PHE A 101 -0.08 -10.44 -8.36
CA PHE A 101 0.43 -11.20 -9.52
C PHE A 101 1.19 -12.49 -9.16
N GLU A 102 1.66 -12.67 -7.91
CA GLU A 102 2.52 -13.82 -7.54
C GLU A 102 1.81 -14.94 -6.78
N HIS A 103 0.60 -14.67 -6.31
CA HIS A 103 -0.06 -15.51 -5.33
C HIS A 103 -1.44 -15.93 -5.84
N ASP A 104 -2.00 -16.98 -5.24
CA ASP A 104 -3.41 -17.35 -5.44
C ASP A 104 -4.30 -16.67 -4.38
N GLU A 105 -5.61 -16.61 -4.63
CA GLU A 105 -6.61 -16.00 -3.72
C GLU A 105 -6.50 -16.56 -2.30
N GLU A 106 -6.44 -17.88 -2.18
CA GLU A 106 -6.31 -18.58 -0.91
C GLU A 106 -5.02 -18.22 -0.16
N TYR A 107 -3.94 -17.90 -0.87
CA TYR A 107 -2.69 -17.51 -0.22
C TYR A 107 -2.86 -16.17 0.52
N LEU A 108 -3.48 -15.18 -0.11
CA LEU A 108 -3.78 -13.91 0.54
C LEU A 108 -4.81 -14.06 1.65
N LEU A 109 -5.86 -14.87 1.45
CA LEU A 109 -6.85 -15.14 2.48
C LEU A 109 -6.23 -15.78 3.73
N ASN A 110 -5.35 -16.77 3.56
CA ASN A 110 -4.64 -17.41 4.67
C ASN A 110 -3.80 -16.41 5.48
N ARG A 111 -3.20 -15.42 4.81
CA ARG A 111 -2.45 -14.33 5.47
C ARG A 111 -3.37 -13.41 6.27
N ILE A 112 -4.52 -13.06 5.72
CA ILE A 112 -5.54 -12.26 6.41
C ILE A 112 -6.05 -13.03 7.64
N ILE A 113 -6.37 -14.33 7.52
CA ILE A 113 -6.80 -15.16 8.66
C ILE A 113 -5.74 -15.19 9.77
N ALA A 114 -4.47 -15.42 9.41
CA ALA A 114 -3.37 -15.42 10.38
C ALA A 114 -3.23 -14.05 11.07
N MET A 115 -3.34 -12.96 10.31
CA MET A 115 -3.27 -11.60 10.81
C MET A 115 -4.42 -11.28 11.78
N GLU A 116 -5.66 -11.58 11.39
CA GLU A 116 -6.87 -11.37 12.21
C GLU A 116 -6.87 -12.20 13.50
N SER A 117 -6.12 -13.31 13.53
CA SER A 117 -6.05 -14.16 14.71
C SER A 117 -5.26 -13.54 15.88
N VAL A 118 -4.41 -12.54 15.61
CA VAL A 118 -3.47 -11.99 16.62
C VAL A 118 -3.55 -10.47 16.79
N LEU A 119 -3.95 -9.70 15.77
CA LEU A 119 -3.81 -8.24 15.78
C LEU A 119 -4.47 -7.54 16.98
N GLU A 120 -5.68 -7.97 17.38
CA GLU A 120 -6.39 -7.38 18.53
C GLU A 120 -5.75 -7.73 19.88
N SER A 121 -4.93 -8.77 19.94
CA SER A 121 -4.33 -9.25 21.18
C SER A 121 -2.85 -8.86 21.32
N LEU A 122 -2.25 -8.22 20.32
CA LEU A 122 -0.84 -7.82 20.40
C LEU A 122 -0.61 -6.83 21.57
N PRO A 123 0.51 -7.00 22.32
CA PRO A 123 1.61 -7.94 22.10
C PRO A 123 1.38 -9.36 22.67
N GLN A 124 0.26 -9.62 23.36
CA GLN A 124 -0.08 -10.93 23.90
C GLN A 124 -0.49 -11.91 22.77
N LYS A 125 0.42 -12.80 22.37
CA LYS A 125 0.24 -13.76 21.26
C LYS A 125 -0.53 -15.04 21.63
N THR A 126 -1.23 -15.06 22.76
CA THR A 126 -1.70 -16.30 23.43
C THR A 126 -2.67 -17.14 22.61
N THR A 127 -3.35 -16.57 21.60
CA THR A 127 -4.40 -17.26 20.82
C THR A 127 -4.19 -17.23 19.30
N GLY A 128 -3.06 -16.70 18.82
CA GLY A 128 -2.81 -16.54 17.38
C GLY A 128 -2.68 -17.87 16.64
N VAL A 129 -3.19 -17.92 15.41
CA VAL A 129 -2.97 -19.03 14.46
C VAL A 129 -1.87 -18.62 13.51
N LYS A 130 -0.73 -19.32 13.56
CA LYS A 130 0.40 -19.06 12.67
C LYS A 130 0.01 -19.32 11.23
N LEU A 131 0.58 -18.57 10.29
CA LEU A 131 0.33 -18.70 8.85
C LEU A 131 0.49 -20.14 8.35
N GLN A 132 1.55 -20.83 8.78
CA GLN A 132 1.80 -22.23 8.42
C GLN A 132 0.76 -23.20 8.97
N ASP A 133 0.07 -22.82 10.05
CA ASP A 133 -0.92 -23.64 10.73
C ASP A 133 -2.34 -23.41 10.17
N VAL A 134 -2.61 -22.27 9.51
CA VAL A 134 -3.96 -21.96 8.97
C VAL A 134 -4.49 -23.08 8.07
N ARG A 135 -3.67 -23.56 7.12
CA ARG A 135 -4.06 -24.67 6.23
C ARG A 135 -4.33 -25.96 7.01
N ARG A 136 -3.54 -26.24 8.06
CA ARG A 136 -3.76 -27.41 8.91
C ARG A 136 -5.09 -27.31 9.65
N GLU A 137 -5.45 -26.14 10.16
CA GLU A 137 -6.74 -25.91 10.83
C GLU A 137 -7.92 -26.06 9.86
N ILE A 138 -7.80 -25.54 8.63
CA ILE A 138 -8.82 -25.70 7.57
C ILE A 138 -9.01 -27.18 7.25
N LEU A 139 -7.93 -27.91 6.96
CA LEU A 139 -7.99 -29.35 6.65
C LEU A 139 -8.51 -30.17 7.83
N GLY A 140 -8.11 -29.84 9.05
CA GLY A 140 -8.61 -30.50 10.26
C GLY A 140 -10.12 -30.33 10.45
N THR A 141 -10.65 -29.15 10.11
CA THR A 141 -12.09 -28.89 10.15
C THR A 141 -12.85 -29.74 9.13
N TRP A 142 -12.31 -29.81 7.90
CA TRP A 142 -12.88 -30.62 6.83
C TRP A 142 -12.90 -32.12 7.18
N LEU A 143 -11.80 -32.65 7.73
CA LEU A 143 -11.72 -34.04 8.19
C LEU A 143 -12.69 -34.35 9.33
N ALA A 144 -12.90 -33.40 10.25
CA ALA A 144 -13.72 -33.61 11.44
C ALA A 144 -15.24 -33.57 11.17
N GLN A 145 -15.68 -32.76 10.20
CA GLN A 145 -17.11 -32.53 9.92
C GLN A 145 -17.67 -33.36 8.76
N GLY A 146 -16.82 -34.10 8.05
CA GLY A 146 -17.19 -34.82 6.83
C GLY A 146 -17.21 -33.88 5.62
N SER A 147 -16.70 -34.40 4.49
CA SER A 147 -16.26 -33.61 3.35
C SER A 147 -17.29 -32.68 2.71
N GLU A 148 -18.58 -32.94 2.92
CA GLU A 148 -19.69 -32.23 2.25
C GLU A 148 -20.27 -31.06 3.07
N ASN A 149 -20.02 -30.98 4.39
CA ASN A 149 -20.64 -29.98 5.28
C ASN A 149 -19.64 -29.21 6.16
N ALA A 150 -18.38 -29.12 5.72
CA ALA A 150 -17.34 -28.46 6.51
C ALA A 150 -17.59 -26.94 6.63
N ASP A 151 -17.98 -26.50 7.82
CA ASP A 151 -18.13 -25.11 8.23
C ASP A 151 -16.90 -24.67 9.04
N LEU A 152 -16.07 -23.82 8.41
CA LEU A 152 -14.87 -23.25 9.01
C LEU A 152 -15.18 -22.36 10.22
N SER A 153 -16.38 -21.78 10.29
CA SER A 153 -16.79 -20.92 11.42
C SER A 153 -16.96 -21.71 12.73
N GLN A 154 -17.11 -23.04 12.66
CA GLN A 154 -17.16 -23.90 13.83
C GLN A 154 -15.77 -24.22 14.41
N ASN A 155 -14.69 -23.98 13.67
CA ASN A 155 -13.34 -24.19 14.21
C ASN A 155 -13.04 -23.11 15.26
N PRO A 156 -12.88 -23.46 16.55
CA PRO A 156 -12.70 -22.47 17.61
C PRO A 156 -11.46 -21.59 17.45
N ARG A 157 -10.42 -22.08 16.74
CA ARG A 157 -9.18 -21.36 16.46
C ARG A 157 -9.32 -20.37 15.30
N LEU A 158 -10.14 -20.70 14.29
CA LEU A 158 -10.34 -19.84 13.11
C LEU A 158 -11.50 -18.86 13.29
N ARG A 159 -12.53 -19.26 14.04
CA ARG A 159 -13.77 -18.51 14.22
C ARG A 159 -13.57 -17.02 14.55
N PRO A 160 -12.73 -16.60 15.52
CA PRO A 160 -12.57 -15.18 15.82
C PRO A 160 -12.03 -14.38 14.62
N ALA A 161 -11.11 -14.97 13.85
CA ALA A 161 -10.58 -14.34 12.65
C ALA A 161 -11.64 -14.26 11.54
N LEU A 162 -12.41 -15.34 11.31
CA LEU A 162 -13.47 -15.38 10.31
C LEU A 162 -14.60 -14.39 10.62
N GLU A 163 -15.00 -14.27 11.89
CA GLU A 163 -15.99 -13.28 12.34
C GLU A 163 -15.53 -11.84 12.09
N ARG A 164 -14.24 -11.55 12.27
CA ARG A 164 -13.68 -10.23 11.94
C ARG A 164 -13.68 -9.99 10.43
N ILE A 165 -13.23 -10.96 9.64
CA ILE A 165 -13.25 -10.88 8.17
C ILE A 165 -14.67 -10.63 7.68
N ALA A 166 -15.68 -11.31 8.23
CA ALA A 166 -17.07 -11.14 7.83
C ALA A 166 -17.58 -9.69 7.99
N ARG A 167 -17.03 -8.90 8.93
CA ARG A 167 -17.45 -7.50 9.15
C ARG A 167 -17.02 -6.56 8.03
N TYR A 168 -15.90 -6.82 7.38
CA TYR A 168 -15.32 -5.91 6.38
C TYR A 168 -15.10 -6.54 5.01
N GLY A 169 -15.15 -7.88 4.89
CA GLY A 169 -14.71 -8.64 3.72
C GLY A 169 -15.43 -8.25 2.43
N GLN A 170 -16.69 -7.83 2.52
CA GLN A 170 -17.48 -7.31 1.38
C GLN A 170 -16.90 -6.03 0.75
N ASN A 171 -15.92 -5.41 1.40
CA ASN A 171 -15.28 -4.16 0.96
C ASN A 171 -13.81 -4.35 0.55
N LEU A 172 -13.27 -5.58 0.65
CA LEU A 172 -11.92 -5.93 0.23
C LEU A 172 -11.98 -6.84 -1.00
N TYR A 173 -11.79 -6.24 -2.17
CA TYR A 173 -11.84 -6.94 -3.45
C TYR A 173 -10.44 -7.45 -3.79
N LEU A 174 -10.28 -8.77 -3.90
CA LEU A 174 -9.05 -9.41 -4.35
C LEU A 174 -9.15 -9.70 -5.85
N LEU A 175 -8.17 -9.24 -6.62
CA LEU A 175 -8.10 -9.50 -8.06
C LEU A 175 -6.75 -10.13 -8.42
N ARG A 176 -6.77 -11.38 -8.88
CA ARG A 176 -5.58 -12.00 -9.48
C ARG A 176 -5.24 -11.30 -10.79
N GLY A 177 -4.06 -10.69 -10.81
CA GLY A 177 -3.49 -10.06 -11.98
C GLY A 177 -3.08 -11.07 -13.04
N SER A 178 -3.31 -10.70 -14.31
CA SER A 178 -2.85 -11.42 -15.49
C SER A 178 -1.84 -10.57 -16.25
N GLN A 179 -0.79 -11.20 -16.76
CA GLN A 179 0.25 -10.56 -17.56
C GLN A 179 -0.21 -10.19 -18.99
N THR A 180 -1.49 -10.38 -19.31
CA THR A 180 -2.06 -9.99 -20.61
C THR A 180 -3.22 -9.03 -20.49
N THR A 181 -3.99 -9.08 -19.39
CA THR A 181 -5.23 -8.30 -19.25
C THR A 181 -5.19 -7.28 -18.13
N SER A 182 -4.31 -7.40 -17.12
CA SER A 182 -4.30 -6.46 -16.00
C SER A 182 -3.45 -5.21 -16.28
N THR A 183 -3.61 -4.60 -17.46
CA THR A 183 -2.94 -3.34 -17.83
C THR A 183 -3.50 -2.17 -17.02
N VAL A 184 -2.79 -1.04 -17.00
CA VAL A 184 -3.24 0.18 -16.30
C VAL A 184 -4.60 0.66 -16.85
N GLU A 185 -4.84 0.56 -18.15
CA GLU A 185 -6.11 0.95 -18.79
C GLU A 185 -7.28 0.08 -18.32
N ASN A 186 -7.05 -1.23 -18.16
CA ASN A 186 -8.08 -2.13 -17.64
C ASN A 186 -8.31 -1.91 -16.15
N MET A 187 -7.27 -1.55 -15.37
CA MET A 187 -7.45 -1.09 -13.99
C MET A 187 -8.31 0.18 -13.95
N ALA A 188 -8.06 1.15 -14.85
CA ALA A 188 -8.87 2.37 -14.96
C ALA A 188 -10.35 2.06 -15.24
N THR A 189 -10.60 1.08 -16.11
CA THR A 189 -11.97 0.62 -16.41
C THR A 189 -12.65 0.01 -15.19
N LEU A 190 -11.93 -0.79 -14.39
CA LEU A 190 -12.45 -1.35 -13.14
C LEU A 190 -12.76 -0.27 -12.11
N VAL A 191 -11.87 0.70 -11.93
CA VAL A 191 -12.06 1.84 -11.02
C VAL A 191 -13.27 2.67 -11.43
N LYS A 192 -13.40 2.99 -12.73
CA LYS A 192 -14.54 3.72 -13.26
C LYS A 192 -15.86 2.98 -12.98
N ARG A 193 -15.91 1.68 -13.29
CA ARG A 193 -17.10 0.85 -13.06
C ARG A 193 -17.44 0.73 -11.57
N TYR A 194 -16.43 0.65 -10.70
CA TYR A 194 -16.67 0.66 -9.26
C TYR A 194 -17.33 1.97 -8.81
N LYS A 195 -16.83 3.12 -9.28
CA LYS A 195 -17.40 4.44 -8.96
C LYS A 195 -18.85 4.59 -9.46
N GLU A 196 -19.16 4.04 -10.63
CA GLU A 196 -20.54 4.03 -11.16
C GLU A 196 -21.50 3.17 -10.32
N LEU A 197 -21.01 2.06 -9.75
CA LEU A 197 -21.84 1.09 -9.03
C LEU A 197 -21.91 1.33 -7.51
N SER A 198 -20.91 2.00 -6.93
CA SER A 198 -20.71 2.06 -5.47
C SER A 198 -21.09 3.41 -4.86
N GLY A 199 -21.66 4.33 -5.65
CA GLY A 199 -22.03 5.67 -5.22
C GLY A 199 -20.82 6.47 -4.70
N ASP A 200 -20.98 7.10 -3.55
CA ASP A 200 -19.93 7.94 -2.94
C ASP A 200 -18.87 7.15 -2.16
N ARG A 201 -18.94 5.81 -2.19
CA ARG A 201 -17.98 4.98 -1.46
C ARG A 201 -16.58 5.12 -2.05
N ARG A 202 -15.62 5.48 -1.19
CA ARG A 202 -14.21 5.66 -1.57
C ARG A 202 -13.57 4.32 -1.93
N LEU A 203 -12.62 4.36 -2.87
CA LEU A 203 -11.81 3.23 -3.28
C LEU A 203 -10.33 3.55 -3.14
N VAL A 204 -9.55 2.63 -2.56
CA VAL A 204 -8.08 2.62 -2.63
C VAL A 204 -7.63 1.43 -3.46
N VAL A 205 -6.67 1.64 -4.37
CA VAL A 205 -6.17 0.60 -5.26
C VAL A 205 -4.77 0.18 -4.85
N PHE A 206 -4.56 -1.12 -4.65
CA PHE A 206 -3.28 -1.73 -4.35
C PHE A 206 -2.79 -2.56 -5.54
N VAL A 207 -1.51 -2.44 -5.87
CA VAL A 207 -0.84 -3.22 -6.94
C VAL A 207 0.40 -3.92 -6.39
N ASP A 208 0.30 -5.24 -6.24
CA ASP A 208 1.35 -6.14 -5.75
C ASP A 208 1.81 -7.10 -6.86
N TYR A 209 2.75 -6.73 -7.71
CA TYR A 209 3.68 -5.61 -7.67
C TYR A 209 3.86 -5.04 -9.09
N MET A 210 4.31 -3.79 -9.21
CA MET A 210 4.24 -3.04 -10.46
C MET A 210 4.95 -3.73 -11.64
N GLN A 211 6.07 -4.43 -11.42
CA GLN A 211 6.87 -5.04 -12.49
C GLN A 211 6.12 -6.15 -13.25
N LYS A 212 5.01 -6.66 -12.70
CA LYS A 212 4.16 -7.66 -13.35
C LYS A 212 2.97 -7.07 -14.12
N VAL A 213 2.74 -5.77 -13.99
CA VAL A 213 1.71 -5.08 -14.77
C VAL A 213 2.12 -5.11 -16.25
N PRO A 214 1.25 -5.61 -17.15
CA PRO A 214 1.54 -5.61 -18.58
C PRO A 214 1.47 -4.22 -19.19
N VAL A 215 2.36 -4.00 -20.16
CA VAL A 215 2.37 -2.82 -21.05
C VAL A 215 2.34 -3.36 -22.48
N ILE A 216 1.44 -2.84 -23.31
CA ILE A 216 1.20 -3.34 -24.67
C ILE A 216 1.29 -2.16 -25.66
N PRO A 217 2.18 -2.20 -26.67
CA PRO A 217 3.19 -3.23 -26.90
C PRO A 217 4.26 -3.26 -25.79
N GLU A 218 4.92 -4.41 -25.61
CA GLU A 218 5.96 -4.53 -24.58
C GLU A 218 7.16 -3.61 -24.90
N PRO A 219 7.59 -2.76 -23.96
CA PRO A 219 8.75 -1.90 -24.15
C PRO A 219 10.06 -2.67 -24.32
N ASN A 220 11.04 -2.06 -24.97
CA ASN A 220 12.34 -2.70 -25.26
C ASN A 220 13.17 -2.94 -23.99
N THR A 221 13.00 -2.08 -22.98
CA THR A 221 13.74 -2.17 -21.72
C THR A 221 12.80 -2.25 -20.52
N GLU A 222 13.27 -2.92 -19.46
CA GLU A 222 12.53 -2.97 -18.20
C GLU A 222 12.36 -1.57 -17.58
N THR A 223 13.34 -0.68 -17.75
CA THR A 223 13.27 0.70 -17.26
C THR A 223 12.15 1.48 -17.93
N GLU A 224 12.00 1.37 -19.26
CA GLU A 224 10.89 1.98 -20.00
C GLU A 224 9.55 1.40 -19.55
N LYS A 225 9.47 0.08 -19.37
CA LYS A 225 8.27 -0.60 -18.86
C LYS A 225 7.86 -0.07 -17.48
N VAL A 226 8.79 -0.02 -16.53
CA VAL A 226 8.50 0.50 -15.18
C VAL A 226 8.11 1.98 -15.24
N THR A 227 8.78 2.78 -16.07
CA THR A 227 8.44 4.21 -16.26
C THR A 227 7.01 4.38 -16.78
N SER A 228 6.64 3.62 -17.82
CA SER A 228 5.29 3.64 -18.39
C SER A 228 4.23 3.24 -17.34
N ILE A 229 4.50 2.20 -16.55
CA ILE A 229 3.57 1.74 -15.50
C ILE A 229 3.44 2.79 -14.41
N VAL A 230 4.54 3.34 -13.89
CA VAL A 230 4.49 4.34 -12.79
C VAL A 230 3.77 5.61 -13.23
N ASN A 231 4.04 6.10 -14.44
CA ASN A 231 3.32 7.24 -15.01
C ASN A 231 1.83 6.92 -15.15
N GLY A 232 1.49 5.77 -15.72
CA GLY A 232 0.10 5.34 -15.87
C GLY A 232 -0.64 5.18 -14.54
N LEU A 233 0.00 4.64 -13.50
CA LEU A 233 -0.59 4.55 -12.16
C LEU A 233 -0.80 5.94 -11.56
N LYS A 234 0.14 6.88 -11.75
CA LYS A 234 -0.02 8.26 -11.28
C LYS A 234 -1.14 8.99 -12.02
N ASP A 235 -1.21 8.85 -13.34
CA ASP A 235 -2.28 9.40 -14.17
C ASP A 235 -3.64 8.81 -13.79
N LEU A 236 -3.71 7.50 -13.50
CA LEU A 236 -4.90 6.86 -12.98
C LEU A 236 -5.31 7.42 -11.62
N ALA A 237 -4.36 7.57 -10.69
CA ALA A 237 -4.64 8.14 -9.37
C ALA A 237 -5.26 9.54 -9.50
N LEU A 238 -4.66 10.41 -10.33
CA LEU A 238 -5.10 11.78 -10.55
C LEU A 238 -6.44 11.87 -11.30
N SER A 239 -6.55 11.18 -12.44
CA SER A 239 -7.74 11.26 -13.31
C SER A 239 -8.97 10.65 -12.68
N MET A 240 -8.79 9.56 -11.92
CA MET A 240 -9.87 8.90 -11.21
C MET A 240 -9.99 9.35 -9.76
N ASP A 241 -9.20 10.30 -9.26
CA ASP A 241 -9.27 10.77 -7.86
C ASP A 241 -9.34 9.60 -6.85
N VAL A 242 -8.39 8.65 -6.99
CA VAL A 242 -8.26 7.48 -6.11
C VAL A 242 -6.85 7.43 -5.52
N PRO A 243 -6.70 7.10 -4.23
CA PRO A 243 -5.39 6.80 -3.65
C PRO A 243 -4.86 5.48 -4.22
N MET A 244 -3.57 5.43 -4.56
CA MET A 244 -2.91 4.24 -5.08
C MET A 244 -1.71 3.83 -4.24
N VAL A 245 -1.59 2.53 -3.98
CA VAL A 245 -0.45 1.92 -3.31
C VAL A 245 0.15 0.87 -4.23
N SER A 246 1.46 0.90 -4.46
CA SER A 246 2.13 -0.13 -5.28
C SER A 246 3.43 -0.61 -4.67
N ILE A 247 3.67 -1.92 -4.76
CA ILE A 247 4.94 -2.52 -4.37
C ILE A 247 5.92 -2.43 -5.53
N VAL A 248 7.16 -2.05 -5.20
CA VAL A 248 8.28 -1.94 -6.13
C VAL A 248 9.45 -2.80 -5.67
N ALA A 249 10.04 -3.55 -6.61
CA ALA A 249 11.25 -4.31 -6.37
C ALA A 249 12.52 -3.45 -6.45
N ALA A 250 13.54 -3.87 -5.70
CA ALA A 250 14.90 -3.35 -5.82
C ALA A 250 15.54 -3.74 -7.16
N ASP A 251 16.47 -2.91 -7.63
CA ASP A 251 17.36 -3.24 -8.74
C ASP A 251 18.55 -4.11 -8.30
N LYS A 252 19.47 -4.39 -9.22
CA LYS A 252 20.65 -5.23 -8.94
C LYS A 252 21.62 -4.61 -7.93
N GLU A 253 21.70 -3.29 -7.84
CA GLU A 253 22.56 -2.58 -6.90
C GLU A 253 21.93 -2.57 -5.51
N GLY A 254 20.62 -2.32 -5.44
CA GLY A 254 19.83 -2.40 -4.21
C GLY A 254 19.88 -3.78 -3.54
N LEU A 255 19.96 -4.86 -4.31
CA LEU A 255 20.13 -6.22 -3.76
C LEU A 255 21.47 -6.42 -3.04
N LYS A 256 22.47 -5.58 -3.30
CA LYS A 256 23.80 -5.63 -2.67
C LYS A 256 23.99 -4.54 -1.62
N ALA A 257 23.16 -3.49 -1.65
CA ALA A 257 23.23 -2.38 -0.71
C ALA A 257 23.00 -2.85 0.73
N SER A 258 23.80 -2.34 1.66
CA SER A 258 23.59 -2.62 3.08
C SER A 258 22.30 -1.96 3.59
N ARG A 259 22.00 -0.75 3.09
CA ARG A 259 20.75 -0.04 3.33
C ARG A 259 20.14 0.34 1.99
N LEU A 260 18.94 -0.16 1.71
CA LEU A 260 18.21 0.20 0.51
C LEU A 260 17.71 1.64 0.60
N ARG A 261 17.69 2.34 -0.54
CA ARG A 261 17.23 3.74 -0.71
C ARG A 261 16.37 3.84 -1.96
N ASN A 262 15.70 4.97 -2.17
CA ASN A 262 14.86 5.17 -3.36
C ASN A 262 15.60 5.06 -4.70
N HIS A 263 16.88 5.45 -4.78
CA HIS A 263 17.68 5.33 -6.00
C HIS A 263 18.00 3.88 -6.38
N HIS A 264 17.91 2.95 -5.42
CA HIS A 264 18.10 1.51 -5.58
C HIS A 264 16.85 0.75 -6.06
N LEU A 265 15.79 1.47 -6.45
CA LEU A 265 14.56 0.89 -6.98
C LEU A 265 14.63 0.75 -8.51
N ARG A 266 14.03 -0.29 -9.07
CA ARG A 266 13.93 -0.43 -10.53
C ARG A 266 13.14 0.74 -11.11
N GLY A 267 13.71 1.47 -12.08
CA GLY A 267 13.06 2.67 -12.63
C GLY A 267 13.10 3.87 -11.68
N SER A 268 14.12 3.97 -10.82
CA SER A 268 14.23 4.97 -9.76
C SER A 268 14.03 6.42 -10.21
N SER A 269 14.46 6.80 -11.42
CA SER A 269 14.24 8.14 -11.95
C SER A 269 12.76 8.50 -12.08
N ALA A 270 11.97 7.64 -12.74
CA ALA A 270 10.53 7.86 -12.93
C ALA A 270 9.77 7.78 -11.59
N ILE A 271 10.11 6.79 -10.77
CA ILE A 271 9.56 6.62 -9.42
C ILE A 271 9.77 7.88 -8.57
N ASN A 272 10.99 8.41 -8.54
CA ASN A 272 11.31 9.59 -7.76
C ASN A 272 10.64 10.85 -8.27
N TYR A 273 10.22 10.90 -9.53
CA TYR A 273 9.48 12.03 -10.07
C TYR A 273 7.98 11.91 -9.74
N GLU A 274 7.36 10.78 -10.08
CA GLU A 274 5.90 10.60 -10.05
C GLU A 274 5.31 10.24 -8.69
N ALA A 275 5.99 9.42 -7.89
CA ALA A 275 5.44 8.97 -6.61
C ALA A 275 5.32 10.14 -5.63
N ASP A 276 4.21 10.26 -4.91
CA ASP A 276 4.06 11.31 -3.89
C ASP A 276 4.71 10.88 -2.57
N ILE A 277 4.64 9.58 -2.27
CA ILE A 277 5.22 8.98 -1.06
C ILE A 277 6.04 7.75 -1.46
N ILE A 278 7.26 7.63 -0.95
CA ILE A 278 8.11 6.44 -1.12
C ILE A 278 8.51 5.92 0.26
N LEU A 279 8.07 4.70 0.57
CA LEU A 279 8.45 3.96 1.76
C LEU A 279 9.49 2.91 1.38
N ILE A 280 10.60 2.85 2.12
CA ILE A 280 11.61 1.80 1.96
C ILE A 280 11.72 0.97 3.23
N LEU A 281 11.51 -0.34 3.10
CA LEU A 281 11.66 -1.30 4.17
C LEU A 281 13.07 -1.90 4.18
N ASN A 282 13.74 -1.81 5.33
CA ASN A 282 15.03 -2.41 5.61
C ASN A 282 14.97 -3.28 6.87
N GLU A 283 15.72 -4.38 6.89
CA GLU A 283 15.91 -5.18 8.10
C GLU A 283 16.71 -4.38 9.13
N LYS A 284 16.14 -4.14 10.33
CA LYS A 284 16.81 -3.31 11.35
C LYS A 284 18.20 -3.84 11.68
N TYR A 285 18.32 -5.16 11.85
CA TYR A 285 19.59 -5.83 12.13
C TYR A 285 20.69 -5.55 11.09
N GLN A 286 20.32 -5.30 9.82
CA GLN A 286 21.29 -5.05 8.76
C GLN A 286 21.76 -3.60 8.70
N ILE A 287 20.90 -2.65 9.07
CA ILE A 287 21.17 -1.22 8.86
C ILE A 287 21.49 -0.44 10.13
N VAL A 288 21.36 -1.04 11.31
CA VAL A 288 21.83 -0.42 12.55
C VAL A 288 23.36 -0.43 12.57
N ALA A 289 23.98 0.70 12.91
CA ALA A 289 25.43 0.84 12.93
C ALA A 289 26.10 -0.14 13.90
N LYS A 290 27.27 -0.68 13.53
CA LYS A 290 28.02 -1.70 14.30
C LYS A 290 28.25 -1.32 15.76
N VAL A 291 28.51 -0.03 16.02
CA VAL A 291 28.66 0.51 17.38
C VAL A 291 27.50 0.11 18.30
N ASN A 292 26.26 0.14 17.82
CA ASN A 292 25.09 -0.23 18.62
C ASN A 292 24.98 -1.75 18.86
N ILE A 293 25.61 -2.55 18.00
CA ILE A 293 25.62 -4.02 18.09
C ILE A 293 26.70 -4.48 19.07
N GLU A 294 27.87 -3.86 19.02
CA GLU A 294 29.04 -4.20 19.84
C GLU A 294 28.82 -3.94 21.34
N PHE A 295 28.09 -2.87 21.69
CA PHE A 295 27.81 -2.55 23.10
C PHE A 295 26.82 -3.51 23.77
N ASN A 296 25.91 -4.16 23.03
CA ASN A 296 24.95 -5.11 23.58
C ASN A 296 24.50 -6.18 22.57
N PRO A 297 25.25 -7.29 22.43
CA PRO A 297 24.96 -8.34 21.45
C PRO A 297 23.58 -9.01 21.64
N TYR A 298 23.08 -9.09 22.88
CA TYR A 298 21.78 -9.68 23.17
C TYR A 298 20.64 -8.80 22.66
N GLN A 299 20.74 -7.48 22.87
CA GLN A 299 19.80 -6.51 22.29
C GLN A 299 19.86 -6.51 20.77
N ALA A 300 21.05 -6.67 20.19
CA ALA A 300 21.22 -6.73 18.74
C ALA A 300 20.48 -7.91 18.10
N GLN A 301 20.44 -9.09 18.75
CA GLN A 301 19.65 -10.22 18.23
C GLN A 301 18.16 -9.87 18.08
N ARG A 302 17.62 -9.07 19.01
CA ARG A 302 16.22 -8.63 18.96
C ARG A 302 15.93 -7.70 17.79
N PHE A 303 16.93 -7.03 17.20
CA PHE A 303 16.71 -6.22 15.99
C PHE A 303 16.24 -7.05 14.79
N ARG A 304 16.46 -8.37 14.80
CA ARG A 304 15.90 -9.27 13.77
C ARG A 304 14.39 -9.36 13.82
N ASP A 305 13.76 -8.93 14.90
CA ASP A 305 12.30 -8.87 15.01
C ASP A 305 11.75 -7.52 14.54
N TRP A 306 12.56 -6.63 13.97
CA TRP A 306 12.14 -5.28 13.59
C TRP A 306 12.50 -4.95 12.14
N VAL A 307 11.64 -4.18 11.51
CA VAL A 307 11.89 -3.54 10.21
C VAL A 307 11.91 -2.05 10.42
N ILE A 308 12.86 -1.39 9.77
CA ILE A 308 12.88 0.06 9.64
C ILE A 308 12.18 0.41 8.32
N CYS A 309 11.10 1.19 8.43
CA CYS A 309 10.39 1.81 7.33
C CYS A 309 10.83 3.27 7.23
N THR A 310 11.64 3.56 6.22
CA THR A 310 12.10 4.91 5.91
C THR A 310 11.14 5.60 4.96
N ILE A 311 10.68 6.79 5.31
CA ILE A 311 9.93 7.66 4.41
C ILE A 311 10.94 8.45 3.56
N GLU A 312 11.40 7.87 2.45
CA GLU A 312 12.42 8.49 1.57
C GLU A 312 11.87 9.70 0.81
N LYS A 313 10.58 9.67 0.44
CA LYS A 313 9.88 10.79 -0.20
C LYS A 313 8.52 10.97 0.45
N ASN A 314 8.16 12.23 0.66
CA ASN A 314 6.83 12.67 1.07
C ASN A 314 6.61 14.07 0.49
N ARG A 315 5.83 14.17 -0.59
CA ARG A 315 5.62 15.44 -1.30
C ARG A 315 4.90 16.49 -0.45
N GLY A 316 4.06 16.05 0.49
CA GLY A 316 3.23 16.92 1.33
C GLY A 316 3.77 17.15 2.74
N GLY A 317 4.97 16.65 3.09
CA GLY A 317 5.43 16.70 4.47
C GLY A 317 6.89 16.31 4.66
N GLN A 318 7.19 15.77 5.85
CA GLN A 318 8.55 15.39 6.23
C GLN A 318 9.02 14.14 5.46
N ASN A 319 10.27 14.19 5.01
CA ASN A 319 11.00 13.07 4.42
C ASN A 319 12.21 12.69 5.29
N ALA A 320 12.91 11.63 4.91
CA ALA A 320 14.05 11.08 5.66
C ALA A 320 13.72 10.74 7.13
N VAL A 321 12.47 10.32 7.38
CA VAL A 321 12.03 9.86 8.71
C VAL A 321 12.12 8.35 8.77
N ASP A 322 12.85 7.85 9.76
CA ASP A 322 13.01 6.42 10.04
C ASP A 322 12.04 5.98 11.14
N LEU A 323 11.06 5.14 10.77
CA LEU A 323 10.14 4.49 11.69
C LEU A 323 10.51 3.02 11.82
N GLU A 324 10.22 2.41 12.96
CA GLU A 324 10.39 0.98 13.17
C GLU A 324 9.09 0.30 13.60
N PHE A 325 8.90 -0.90 13.06
CA PHE A 325 7.74 -1.75 13.33
C PHE A 325 8.21 -3.15 13.70
N GLN A 326 7.64 -3.69 14.77
CA GLN A 326 7.94 -5.06 15.18
C GLN A 326 7.26 -6.03 14.22
N LYS A 327 7.99 -7.06 13.82
CA LYS A 327 7.54 -8.14 12.96
C LYS A 327 6.88 -9.24 13.77
N HIS A 328 5.75 -9.70 13.25
CA HIS A 328 5.06 -10.92 13.66
C HIS A 328 4.74 -11.73 12.40
N PHE A 329 5.78 -12.03 11.61
CA PHE A 329 5.65 -12.67 10.29
C PHE A 329 5.13 -14.09 10.36
N GLU A 330 5.30 -14.77 11.50
CA GLU A 330 4.63 -16.03 11.77
C GLU A 330 3.10 -15.90 11.76
N PHE A 331 2.56 -14.69 11.95
CA PHE A 331 1.14 -14.34 11.83
C PHE A 331 0.86 -13.40 10.65
N SER A 332 1.81 -13.22 9.72
CA SER A 332 1.67 -12.30 8.60
C SER A 332 1.27 -10.86 9.00
N CYS A 333 1.84 -10.31 10.08
CA CYS A 333 1.57 -8.92 10.45
C CYS A 333 2.77 -8.19 11.06
N PHE A 334 2.62 -6.88 11.19
CA PHE A 334 3.43 -5.98 11.98
C PHE A 334 2.62 -5.47 13.18
N ASP A 335 3.29 -5.08 14.27
CA ASP A 335 2.69 -4.17 15.25
C ASP A 335 2.61 -2.77 14.64
N ALA A 336 1.37 -2.30 14.39
CA ALA A 336 1.08 -1.03 13.74
C ALA A 336 1.39 0.21 14.60
N ASN A 337 1.58 0.05 15.92
CA ASN A 337 1.87 1.18 16.79
C ASN A 337 3.27 1.75 16.57
N GLY A 338 4.23 0.88 16.22
CA GLY A 338 5.61 1.24 15.88
C GLY A 338 6.25 2.30 16.79
N ARG A 339 7.29 2.97 16.28
CA ARG A 339 7.88 4.20 16.85
C ARG A 339 8.95 4.76 15.92
N THR A 340 9.49 5.94 16.22
CA THR A 340 10.69 6.47 15.57
C THR A 340 11.92 5.65 16.00
N VAL A 341 12.82 5.39 15.05
CA VAL A 341 14.10 4.70 15.32
C VAL A 341 14.94 5.53 16.30
N GLN A 342 15.48 4.88 17.32
CA GLN A 342 16.33 5.52 18.34
C GLN A 342 17.82 5.31 18.08
N GLU A 343 18.17 4.22 17.41
CA GLU A 343 19.55 3.83 17.15
C GLU A 343 20.12 4.52 15.92
N LYS A 344 21.42 4.81 15.94
CA LYS A 344 22.12 5.27 14.75
C LYS A 344 22.09 4.21 13.65
N VAL A 345 21.56 4.58 12.50
CA VAL A 345 21.53 3.76 11.28
C VAL A 345 22.68 4.13 10.35
N ILE A 346 23.05 3.21 9.46
CA ILE A 346 24.08 3.45 8.45
C ILE A 346 23.60 4.56 7.52
N GLU A 347 24.43 5.59 7.35
CA GLU A 347 24.27 6.61 6.32
C GLU A 347 25.42 6.50 5.34
N GLU A 348 25.12 6.40 4.04
CA GLU A 348 26.13 6.31 2.98
C GLU A 348 27.02 7.57 2.92
N ARG A 349 26.56 8.71 3.42
CA ARG A 349 27.26 10.01 3.33
C ARG A 349 28.45 10.17 4.28
N LEU A 350 28.68 9.25 5.21
CA LEU A 350 29.74 9.37 6.23
C LEU A 350 30.97 8.47 5.98
N TYR A 351 31.06 7.80 4.83
CA TYR A 351 32.16 6.89 4.50
C TYR A 351 32.92 7.22 3.20
N ASN A 352 32.61 8.35 2.58
CA ASN A 352 33.41 8.90 1.48
C ASN A 352 34.04 10.22 1.94
N ASP A 353 35.06 10.13 2.80
CA ASP A 353 36.14 11.11 2.95
C ASP A 353 37.36 10.42 3.59
#